data_AF-A0A8I1QAA7-F1
#
_entry.id   AF-A0A8I1QAA7-F1
#
_cell.length_a   1.000
_cell.length_b   1.000
_cell.length_c   1.000
_cell.angle_alpha   90.00
_cell.angle_beta   90.00
_cell.angle_gamma   90.00
#
_symmetry.space_group_name_H-M   'P 1'
#
loop_
_entity.id
_entity.type
_entity.pdbx_description
1 polymer ?
#
loop_
_entity_poly.entity_id
_entity_poly.type
_entity_poly.pdbx_seq_one_letter_code
_entity_poly.pdbx_strand_id
1 'polypeptide(L)' 'LCAYQVSGEYSMIKVAAQHQLIHEEQAMLESLTAIKRAGANFIISYFAKDYARLFKQTWK' A
#
# COMPACT_ATOMS: atom_id res chain seq x y z
N LEU A 1 -11.85 5.06 13.08
CA LEU A 1 -11.38 3.67 12.88
C LEU A 1 -9.94 3.67 12.37
N CYS A 2 -9.10 2.76 12.88
CA CYS A 2 -7.74 2.54 12.37
C CYS A 2 -7.62 1.10 11.84
N ALA A 3 -6.97 0.91 10.70
CA ALA A 3 -6.67 -0.40 10.13
C ALA A 3 -5.15 -0.64 10.11
N TYR A 4 -4.73 -1.89 10.30
CA TYR A 4 -3.34 -2.30 10.19
C TYR A 4 -3.20 -3.23 8.98
N GLN A 5 -2.47 -2.81 7.96
CA GLN A 5 -2.11 -3.67 6.83
C GLN A 5 -0.96 -4.57 7.27
N VAL A 6 -1.28 -5.82 7.61
CA VAL A 6 -0.37 -6.72 8.31
C VAL A 6 0.84 -7.12 7.47
N SER A 7 1.88 -7.64 8.15
CA SER A 7 3.12 -8.07 7.50
C SER A 7 2.90 -9.11 6.40
N GLY A 8 1.93 -10.01 6.57
CA GLY A 8 1.56 -10.99 5.55
C GLY A 8 1.03 -10.36 4.26
N GLU A 9 0.17 -9.35 4.37
CA GLU A 9 -0.39 -8.61 3.22
C GLU A 9 0.71 -7.83 2.50
N TYR A 10 1.60 -7.17 3.24
CA TYR A 10 2.77 -6.49 2.68
C TYR A 10 3.68 -7.47 1.92
N SER A 11 4.07 -8.58 2.56
CA SER A 11 4.96 -9.58 1.97
C SER A 11 4.34 -10.22 0.73
N MET A 12 3.02 -10.44 0.71
CA MET A 12 2.31 -10.98 -0.44
C MET A 12 2.44 -10.07 -1.66
N ILE A 13 2.24 -8.76 -1.50
CA ILE A 13 2.41 -7.80 -2.59
C ILE A 13 3.87 -7.76 -3.06
N LYS A 14 4.83 -7.70 -2.13
CA LYS A 14 6.27 -7.69 -2.47
C LYS A 14 6.69 -8.95 -3.25
N VAL A 15 6.29 -10.14 -2.80
CA VAL A 15 6.64 -11.41 -3.47
C VAL A 15 5.97 -11.49 -4.85
N ALA A 16 4.69 -11.14 -4.96
CA ALA A 16 3.99 -11.14 -6.25
C ALA A 16 4.64 -10.17 -7.26
N ALA A 17 5.08 -8.99 -6.80
CA ALA A 17 5.82 -8.04 -7.63
C ALA A 17 7.22 -8.55 -8.03
N GLN A 18 7.95 -9.19 -7.11
CA GLN A 18 9.24 -9.81 -7.41
C GLN A 18 9.14 -10.90 -8.49
N HIS A 19 8.03 -11.65 -8.50
CA HIS A 19 7.72 -12.64 -9.53
C HIS A 19 7.02 -12.04 -10.76
N GLN A 20 6.97 -10.71 -10.90
CA GLN A 20 6.38 -10.00 -12.05
C GLN A 20 4.91 -10.35 -12.30
N LEU A 21 4.19 -10.83 -11.28
CA LEU A 21 2.77 -11.17 -11.38
C LEU A 21 1.88 -9.94 -11.31
N ILE A 22 2.35 -8.87 -10.64
CA ILE A 22 1.64 -7.60 -10.46
C ILE A 22 2.63 -6.43 -10.49
N HIS A 23 2.13 -5.24 -10.78
CA HIS A 23 2.89 -4.00 -10.62
C HIS A 23 2.82 -3.53 -9.16
N GLU A 24 3.98 -3.46 -8.49
CA GLU A 24 4.05 -3.23 -7.05
C GLU A 24 3.37 -1.91 -6.61
N GLU A 25 3.73 -0.80 -7.24
CA GLU A 25 3.23 0.52 -6.83
C GLU A 25 1.71 0.64 -7.00
N GLN A 26 1.17 0.11 -8.10
CA GLN A 26 -0.27 0.10 -8.36
C GLN A 26 -1.01 -0.77 -7.35
N ALA A 27 -0.51 -1.98 -7.06
CA ALA A 27 -1.12 -2.88 -6.08
C ALA A 27 -1.06 -2.32 -4.66
N MET A 28 0.05 -1.69 -4.27
CA MET A 28 0.17 -0.96 -3.01
C MET A 28 -0.88 0.15 -2.91
N LEU A 29 -0.98 1.00 -3.94
CA LEU A 29 -1.96 2.09 -3.99
C LEU A 29 -3.40 1.58 -3.91
N GLU A 30 -3.72 0.53 -4.65
CA GLU A 30 -5.05 -0.09 -4.64
C GLU A 30 -5.40 -0.63 -3.25
N SER A 31 -4.47 -1.36 -2.62
CA SER A 31 -4.67 -1.91 -1.27
C SER A 31 -4.92 -0.82 -0.23
N LEU A 32 -4.07 0.21 -0.19
CA LEU A 32 -4.23 1.33 0.76
C LEU A 32 -5.51 2.13 0.49
N THR A 33 -5.85 2.34 -0.78
CA THR A 33 -7.08 3.03 -1.18
C THR A 33 -8.33 2.22 -0.82
N ALA A 34 -8.29 0.90 -0.97
CA ALA A 34 -9.38 0.02 -0.58
C ALA A 34 -9.62 0.06 0.94
N ILE A 35 -8.56 0.03 1.75
CA ILE A 35 -8.65 0.18 3.21
C ILE A 35 -9.25 1.54 3.59
N LYS A 36 -8.80 2.63 2.92
CA LYS A 36 -9.36 3.97 3.12
C LYS A 36 -10.85 4.01 2.78
N ARG A 37 -11.23 3.44 1.62
CA ARG A 37 -12.61 3.33 1.15
C ARG A 37 -13.50 2.54 2.11
N ALA A 38 -12.96 1.52 2.78
CA ALA A 38 -13.67 0.75 3.79
C ALA A 38 -13.98 1.54 5.08
N GLY A 39 -13.55 2.80 5.18
CA GLY A 39 -13.88 3.70 6.29
C GLY A 39 -12.76 3.93 7.30
N ALA A 40 -11.54 3.45 7.03
CA ALA A 40 -10.40 3.71 7.90
C ALA A 40 -10.01 5.21 7.87
N ASN A 41 -9.89 5.82 9.05
CA ASN A 41 -9.34 7.17 9.18
C ASN A 41 -7.80 7.15 9.20
N PHE A 42 -7.23 6.10 9.79
CA PHE A 42 -5.80 5.86 9.88
C PHE A 42 -5.45 4.47 9.36
N ILE A 43 -4.30 4.36 8.68
CA ILE A 43 -3.77 3.10 8.17
C ILE A 43 -2.33 2.97 8.66
N ILE A 44 -2.05 1.90 9.40
CA ILE A 44 -0.70 1.53 9.79
C ILE A 44 -0.22 0.48 8.80
N SER A 45 0.89 0.76 8.10
CA SER A 45 1.41 -0.11 7.05
C SER A 45 2.91 0.07 6.90
N TYR A 46 3.60 -1.01 6.52
CA TYR A 46 5.00 -0.98 6.11
C TYR A 46 5.21 -0.19 4.81
N PHE A 47 4.18 -0.07 3.96
CA PHE A 47 4.21 0.74 2.74
C PHE A 47 4.12 2.26 2.98
N ALA A 48 3.94 2.72 4.23
CA ALA A 48 3.73 4.14 4.51
C ALA A 48 4.83 5.06 3.95
N LYS A 49 6.10 4.65 4.03
CA LYS A 49 7.22 5.43 3.48
C LYS A 49 7.23 5.45 1.96
N ASP A 50 6.91 4.32 1.33
CA ASP A 50 6.88 4.19 -0.13
C ASP A 50 5.73 5.01 -0.72
N TYR A 51 4.55 4.93 -0.11
CA TYR A 51 3.40 5.77 -0.44
C TYR A 51 3.73 7.27 -0.32
N ALA A 52 4.36 7.69 0.78
CA ALA A 52 4.72 9.09 0.98
C ALA A 52 5.72 9.61 -0.07
N ARG A 53 6.66 8.75 -0.51
CA ARG A 53 7.62 9.09 -1.56
C ARG A 53 6.92 9.29 -2.91
N LEU A 54 6.04 8.36 -3.28
CA LEU A 54 5.27 8.42 -4.52
C LEU A 54 4.34 9.65 -4.54
N PHE A 55 3.63 9.89 -3.44
CA PHE A 55 2.78 11.07 -3.30
C PHE A 55 3.57 12.37 -3.51
N LYS A 56 4.77 12.50 -2.93
CA LYS A 56 5.59 13.70 -3.13
C LYS A 56 6.05 13.89 -4.59
N GLN A 57 6.19 12.82 -5.36
CA GLN A 57 6.57 12.90 -6.78
C GLN A 57 5.39 13.35 -7.65
N THR A 58 4.18 12.86 -7.40
CA THR A 58 2.98 13.25 -8.17
C THR A 58 2.63 14.73 -8.03
N TRP A 59 2.96 15.35 -6.90
CA TRP A 59 2.64 16.75 -6.58
C TRP A 59 3.81 17.72 -6.76
N LYS A 60 4.89 17.28 -7.40
CA LYS A 60 5.97 18.15 -7.88
C LYS A 60 5.66 18.64 -9.29
#